data_AF-A0A957JW15-F1
#
_entry.id   AF-A0A957JW15-F1
#
_cell.length_a   1.000
_cell.length_b   1.000
_cell.length_c   1.000
_cell.angle_alpha   90.00
_cell.angle_beta   90.00
_cell.angle_gamma   90.00
#
_symmetry.space_group_name_H-M   'P 1'
#
loop_
_entity.id
_entity.type
_entity.pdbx_description
1 polymer ?
#
loop_
_entity_poly.entity_id
_entity_poly.type
_entity_poly.pdbx_seq_one_letter_code
_entity_poly.pdbx_strand_id
1 'polypeptide(L)'
;HNGQTNCQSCHSGDAPPNHYPGQCSNCHTSTSNWSSYTFNHNGQTNCSSCHSGDAPPNHYAGQCSTCHNTNSWSNATFNHAGQTNCTGCHSGDAPPNHFPGQCSNCHTSTNEWGNVHFSHNGLTDCRSCHTPPNDNRHQPPVAQCSNCHDTNNWDD
;
A
#
# COMPACT_ATOMS: atom_id res chain seq x y z
N HIS A 1 -25.01 -35.34 -11.65
CA HIS A 1 -24.14 -34.48 -10.82
C HIS A 1 -23.91 -34.99 -9.38
N ASN A 2 -24.44 -36.14 -8.94
CA ASN A 2 -24.26 -36.58 -7.55
C ASN A 2 -22.78 -36.76 -7.17
N GLY A 3 -22.34 -36.07 -6.10
CA GLY A 3 -21.00 -36.16 -5.52
C GLY A 3 -19.90 -35.37 -6.26
N GLN A 4 -20.24 -34.58 -7.28
CA GLN A 4 -19.26 -33.79 -8.04
C GLN A 4 -19.04 -32.42 -7.39
N THR A 5 -17.78 -32.10 -7.06
CA THR A 5 -17.39 -30.81 -6.45
C THR A 5 -16.71 -29.87 -7.44
N ASN A 6 -16.12 -30.39 -8.52
CA ASN A 6 -15.51 -29.58 -9.57
C ASN A 6 -16.55 -29.19 -10.62
N CYS A 7 -17.41 -28.22 -10.29
CA CYS A 7 -18.44 -27.73 -11.20
C CYS A 7 -17.85 -26.92 -12.36
N GLN A 8 -16.79 -26.14 -12.08
CA GLN A 8 -16.25 -25.17 -13.04
C GLN A 8 -15.65 -25.82 -14.29
N SER A 9 -15.26 -27.10 -14.25
CA SER A 9 -14.70 -27.78 -15.43
C SER A 9 -15.67 -27.86 -16.61
N CYS A 10 -16.97 -27.84 -16.34
CA CYS A 10 -18.02 -27.91 -17.38
C CYS A 10 -18.95 -26.68 -17.37
N HIS A 11 -19.07 -25.99 -16.23
CA HIS A 11 -20.05 -24.92 -16.00
C HIS A 11 -19.38 -23.54 -15.82
N SER A 12 -18.28 -23.27 -16.53
CA SER A 12 -17.48 -22.06 -16.36
C SER A 12 -18.22 -20.75 -16.69
N GLY A 13 -19.33 -20.81 -17.44
CA GLY A 13 -20.12 -19.65 -17.86
C GLY A 13 -21.49 -19.54 -17.20
N ASP A 14 -21.83 -20.44 -16.27
CA ASP A 14 -23.18 -20.53 -15.71
C ASP A 14 -23.40 -19.53 -14.55
N ALA A 15 -22.33 -18.92 -14.04
CA ALA A 15 -22.42 -17.95 -12.96
C ALA A 15 -23.11 -16.66 -13.46
N PRO A 16 -24.05 -16.09 -12.68
CA PRO A 16 -24.68 -14.83 -13.03
C PRO A 16 -23.67 -13.65 -13.00
N PRO A 17 -24.03 -12.50 -13.58
CA PRO A 17 -23.24 -11.28 -13.44
C PRO A 17 -22.98 -10.92 -11.97
N ASN A 18 -21.82 -10.34 -11.68
CA ASN A 18 -21.38 -9.94 -10.33
C ASN A 18 -21.21 -11.12 -9.33
N HIS A 19 -21.04 -12.35 -9.82
CA HIS A 19 -20.76 -13.50 -8.96
C HIS A 19 -19.27 -13.55 -8.56
N TYR A 20 -18.99 -13.95 -7.31
CA TYR A 20 -17.62 -14.16 -6.83
C TYR A 20 -16.93 -15.34 -7.52
N PRO A 21 -15.62 -15.28 -7.80
CA PRO A 21 -14.89 -16.38 -8.43
C PRO A 21 -14.71 -17.57 -7.47
N GLY A 22 -14.56 -18.77 -8.03
CA GLY A 22 -14.24 -19.99 -7.28
C GLY A 22 -15.17 -21.16 -7.60
N GLN A 23 -14.86 -22.33 -7.02
CA GLN A 23 -15.68 -23.53 -7.20
C GLN A 23 -17.06 -23.34 -6.58
N CYS A 24 -18.12 -23.65 -7.34
CA CYS A 24 -19.50 -23.40 -6.91
C CYS A 24 -19.83 -24.16 -5.61
N SER A 25 -19.25 -25.35 -5.42
CA SER A 25 -19.41 -26.16 -4.21
C SER A 25 -18.81 -25.54 -2.95
N ASN A 26 -17.96 -24.52 -3.07
CA ASN A 26 -17.39 -23.83 -1.91
C ASN A 26 -18.44 -22.95 -1.20
N CYS A 27 -19.51 -22.57 -1.90
CA CYS A 27 -20.55 -21.69 -1.38
C CYS A 27 -21.93 -22.33 -1.42
N HIS A 28 -22.29 -22.96 -2.54
CA HIS A 28 -23.63 -23.51 -2.72
C HIS A 28 -23.77 -24.87 -2.04
N THR A 29 -24.81 -25.01 -1.21
CA THR A 29 -25.07 -26.22 -0.43
C THR A 29 -26.02 -27.20 -1.12
N SER A 30 -26.56 -26.82 -2.29
CA SER A 30 -27.49 -27.62 -3.07
C SER A 30 -27.30 -27.39 -4.57
N THR A 31 -27.33 -28.48 -5.34
CA THR A 31 -27.33 -28.44 -6.81
C THR A 31 -28.75 -28.32 -7.40
N SER A 32 -29.79 -28.44 -6.56
CA SER A 32 -31.19 -28.31 -6.98
C SER A 32 -31.80 -26.96 -6.59
N ASN A 33 -31.17 -26.25 -5.64
CA ASN A 33 -31.53 -24.90 -5.25
C ASN A 33 -30.26 -24.06 -5.09
N TRP A 34 -29.82 -23.42 -6.17
CA TRP A 34 -28.62 -22.59 -6.18
C TRP A 34 -28.75 -21.31 -5.35
N SER A 35 -29.95 -20.92 -4.94
CA SER A 35 -30.12 -19.81 -3.98
C SER A 35 -29.73 -20.19 -2.54
N SER A 36 -29.52 -21.48 -2.25
CA SER A 36 -28.98 -21.94 -0.97
C SER A 36 -27.46 -21.92 -0.99
N TYR A 37 -26.85 -20.94 -0.31
CA TYR A 37 -25.42 -20.81 -0.18
C TYR A 37 -25.00 -20.36 1.22
N THR A 38 -23.77 -20.66 1.60
CA THR A 38 -23.12 -20.19 2.82
C THR A 38 -21.63 -20.07 2.59
N PHE A 39 -20.97 -19.10 3.22
CA PHE A 39 -19.52 -18.98 3.21
C PHE A 39 -19.04 -18.50 4.58
N ASN A 40 -18.07 -19.20 5.15
CA ASN A 40 -17.51 -18.84 6.44
C ASN A 40 -16.23 -18.03 6.26
N HIS A 41 -16.27 -16.77 6.69
CA HIS A 41 -15.13 -15.86 6.64
C HIS A 41 -14.09 -16.11 7.75
N ASN A 42 -14.39 -16.92 8.76
CA ASN A 42 -13.47 -17.14 9.88
C ASN A 42 -12.12 -17.71 9.40
N GLY A 43 -11.03 -17.04 9.79
CA GLY A 43 -9.66 -17.42 9.43
C GLY A 43 -9.26 -17.11 7.98
N GLN A 44 -10.12 -16.48 7.18
CA GLN A 44 -9.79 -16.09 5.82
C GLN A 44 -8.91 -14.84 5.81
N THR A 45 -7.84 -14.88 5.01
CA THR A 45 -6.87 -13.79 4.91
C THR A 45 -6.71 -13.24 3.49
N ASN A 46 -6.97 -14.04 2.45
CA ASN A 46 -6.90 -13.60 1.06
C ASN A 46 -8.24 -13.02 0.60
N CYS A 47 -8.61 -11.85 1.12
CA CYS A 47 -9.89 -11.22 0.80
C CYS A 47 -9.97 -10.82 -0.68
N SER A 48 -8.85 -10.33 -1.24
CA SER A 48 -8.78 -9.82 -2.61
C SER A 48 -9.06 -10.87 -3.69
N SER A 49 -8.95 -12.17 -3.38
CA SER A 49 -9.26 -13.23 -4.35
C SER A 49 -10.73 -13.24 -4.74
N CYS A 50 -11.60 -12.73 -3.87
CA CYS A 50 -13.03 -12.60 -4.12
C CYS A 50 -13.45 -11.13 -4.21
N HIS A 51 -12.96 -10.30 -3.28
CA HIS A 51 -13.38 -8.91 -3.08
C HIS A 51 -12.46 -7.90 -3.78
N SER A 52 -12.14 -8.12 -5.06
CA SER A 52 -11.17 -7.27 -5.78
C SER A 52 -11.66 -5.86 -6.07
N GLY A 53 -12.96 -5.60 -5.99
CA GLY A 53 -13.60 -4.32 -6.30
C GLY A 53 -14.47 -3.76 -5.18
N ASP A 54 -14.44 -4.37 -3.99
CA ASP A 54 -15.38 -4.05 -2.92
C ASP A 54 -14.87 -2.93 -2.00
N ALA A 55 -13.60 -2.54 -2.17
CA ALA A 55 -13.02 -1.44 -1.42
C ALA A 55 -13.74 -0.12 -1.75
N PRO A 56 -14.12 0.70 -0.74
CA PRO A 56 -14.75 1.98 -0.99
C PRO A 56 -13.77 3.00 -1.60
N PRO A 57 -14.26 4.12 -2.15
CA PRO A 57 -13.41 5.22 -2.58
C PRO A 57 -12.49 5.69 -1.44
N ASN A 58 -11.27 6.11 -1.78
CA ASN A 58 -10.23 6.57 -0.85
C ASN A 58 -9.75 5.51 0.18
N HIS A 59 -9.98 4.22 -0.08
CA HIS A 59 -9.45 3.12 0.74
C HIS A 59 -7.97 2.84 0.41
N TYR A 60 -7.18 2.47 1.42
CA TYR A 60 -5.79 2.06 1.23
C TYR A 60 -5.67 0.76 0.42
N ALA A 61 -4.65 0.64 -0.41
CA ALA A 61 -4.38 -0.58 -1.15
C ALA A 61 -3.83 -1.70 -0.24
N GLY A 62 -3.99 -2.96 -0.67
CA GLY A 62 -3.44 -4.14 0.02
C GLY A 62 -4.49 -5.19 0.37
N GLN A 63 -4.08 -6.25 1.09
CA GLN A 63 -5.02 -7.25 1.59
C GLN A 63 -5.84 -6.68 2.74
N CYS A 64 -7.17 -6.80 2.66
CA CYS A 64 -8.08 -6.29 3.68
C CYS A 64 -7.77 -6.89 5.06
N SER A 65 -7.35 -8.16 5.11
CA SER A 65 -6.99 -8.87 6.35
C SER A 65 -5.79 -8.28 7.10
N THR A 66 -5.01 -7.41 6.46
CA THR A 66 -3.92 -6.67 7.11
C THR A 66 -4.46 -5.65 8.12
N CYS A 67 -5.69 -5.18 7.91
CA CYS A 67 -6.32 -4.16 8.74
C CYS A 67 -7.60 -4.66 9.40
N HIS A 68 -8.40 -5.45 8.68
CA HIS A 68 -9.72 -5.89 9.11
C HIS A 68 -9.69 -7.30 9.68
N ASN A 69 -10.40 -7.49 10.79
CA ASN A 69 -10.69 -8.81 11.34
C ASN A 69 -12.10 -9.25 10.94
N THR A 70 -12.27 -10.52 10.55
CA THR A 70 -13.56 -11.06 10.08
C THR A 70 -14.64 -11.10 11.16
N ASN A 71 -14.26 -11.07 12.45
CA ASN A 71 -15.18 -11.01 13.58
C ASN A 71 -15.49 -9.56 14.02
N SER A 72 -14.74 -8.57 13.53
CA SER A 72 -14.90 -7.15 13.89
C SER A 72 -14.51 -6.26 12.70
N TRP A 73 -15.21 -6.42 11.58
CA TRP A 73 -14.80 -5.81 10.31
C TRP A 73 -14.72 -4.28 10.35
N SER A 74 -15.61 -3.63 11.10
CA SER A 74 -15.63 -2.16 11.23
C SER A 74 -14.48 -1.61 12.08
N ASN A 75 -13.83 -2.42 12.92
CA ASN A 75 -12.73 -1.99 13.77
C ASN A 75 -11.38 -2.34 13.13
N ALA A 76 -11.03 -1.61 12.08
CA ALA A 76 -9.79 -1.81 11.36
C ALA A 76 -8.60 -1.31 12.18
N THR A 77 -7.55 -2.13 12.28
CA THR A 77 -6.29 -1.79 12.98
C THR A 77 -5.09 -2.18 12.14
N PHE A 78 -4.10 -1.29 12.04
CA PHE A 78 -2.85 -1.58 11.34
C PHE A 78 -1.64 -1.29 12.24
N ASN A 79 -0.71 -2.23 12.32
CA ASN A 79 0.52 -2.07 13.08
C ASN A 79 1.64 -1.52 12.18
N HIS A 80 2.05 -0.28 12.45
CA HIS A 80 3.13 0.38 11.72
C HIS A 80 4.53 -0.07 12.14
N ALA A 81 4.69 -0.88 13.19
CA ALA A 81 5.99 -1.34 13.65
C ALA A 81 6.76 -2.08 12.54
N GLY A 82 7.99 -1.63 12.28
CA GLY A 82 8.87 -2.21 11.28
C GLY A 82 8.50 -1.91 9.82
N GLN A 83 7.48 -1.08 9.57
CA GLN A 83 7.08 -0.70 8.22
C GLN A 83 7.97 0.42 7.68
N THR A 84 8.48 0.24 6.46
CA THR A 84 9.37 1.22 5.80
C THR A 84 8.83 1.73 4.47
N ASN A 85 7.95 0.98 3.80
CA ASN A 85 7.35 1.39 2.54
C ASN A 85 6.06 2.21 2.77
N CYS A 86 6.23 3.46 3.21
CA CYS A 86 5.11 4.34 3.53
C CYS A 86 4.31 4.74 2.29
N THR A 87 5.00 5.06 1.18
CA THR A 87 4.35 5.53 -0.06
C THR A 87 3.49 4.48 -0.73
N GLY A 88 3.66 3.20 -0.40
CA GLY A 88 2.77 2.13 -0.86
C GLY A 88 1.31 2.29 -0.39
N CYS A 89 1.10 2.97 0.74
CA CYS A 89 -0.24 3.27 1.28
C CYS A 89 -0.52 4.78 1.28
N HIS A 90 0.45 5.59 1.68
CA HIS A 90 0.31 7.02 1.94
C HIS A 90 0.82 7.88 0.77
N SER A 91 0.55 7.47 -0.46
CA SER A 91 1.06 8.16 -1.67
C SER A 91 0.53 9.59 -1.84
N GLY A 92 -0.61 9.91 -1.21
CA GLY A 92 -1.26 11.22 -1.29
C GLY A 92 -1.21 12.04 -0.01
N ASP A 93 -0.55 11.54 1.03
CA ASP A 93 -0.63 12.13 2.38
C ASP A 93 0.43 13.21 2.60
N ALA A 94 1.43 13.26 1.73
CA ALA A 94 2.48 14.27 1.80
C ALA A 94 1.87 15.68 1.61
N PRO A 95 2.19 16.65 2.50
CA PRO A 95 1.71 18.01 2.35
C PRO A 95 2.32 18.70 1.13
N PRO A 96 1.74 19.82 0.67
CA PRO A 96 2.32 20.63 -0.39
C PRO A 96 3.76 21.05 -0.05
N ASN A 97 4.63 21.11 -1.07
CA ASN A 97 6.06 21.45 -0.95
C ASN A 97 6.89 20.48 -0.07
N HIS A 98 6.40 19.27 0.19
CA HIS A 98 7.17 18.23 0.86
C HIS A 98 8.24 17.63 -0.08
N PHE A 99 9.38 17.19 0.48
CA PHE A 99 10.39 16.47 -0.29
C PHE A 99 9.84 15.13 -0.82
N PRO A 100 10.10 14.77 -2.09
CA PRO A 100 9.68 13.49 -2.63
C PRO A 100 10.51 12.34 -2.04
N GLY A 101 9.96 11.13 -2.03
CA GLY A 101 10.66 9.92 -1.61
C GLY A 101 9.90 9.11 -0.55
N GLN A 102 10.57 8.13 0.05
CA GLN A 102 10.00 7.36 1.13
C GLN A 102 9.97 8.16 2.43
N CYS A 103 8.81 8.19 3.08
CA CYS A 103 8.62 8.93 4.33
C CYS A 103 9.56 8.41 5.43
N SER A 104 9.81 7.10 5.47
CA SER A 104 10.70 6.43 6.42
C SER A 104 12.17 6.87 6.35
N ASN A 105 12.58 7.57 5.29
CA ASN A 105 13.92 8.15 5.21
C ASN A 105 14.09 9.34 6.18
N CYS A 106 12.99 9.99 6.57
CA CYS A 106 13.01 11.21 7.37
C CYS A 106 12.15 11.09 8.64
N HIS A 107 11.03 10.38 8.58
CA HIS A 107 10.15 10.14 9.72
C HIS A 107 10.54 8.83 10.41
N THR A 108 11.18 8.94 11.57
CA THR A 108 11.70 7.79 12.32
C THR A 108 10.70 7.18 13.29
N SER A 109 9.53 7.80 13.46
CA SER A 109 8.48 7.37 14.39
C SER A 109 7.10 7.66 13.82
N THR A 110 6.19 6.70 13.93
CA THR A 110 4.76 6.91 13.61
C THR A 110 3.96 7.50 14.75
N ASN A 111 4.51 7.50 15.97
CA ASN A 111 3.87 8.08 17.15
C ASN A 111 4.29 9.54 17.36
N GLU A 112 5.46 9.92 16.85
CA GLU A 112 6.03 11.26 16.93
C GLU A 112 6.33 11.78 15.51
N TRP A 113 5.34 11.72 14.62
CA TRP A 113 5.55 11.99 13.19
C TRP A 113 6.19 13.34 12.87
N GLY A 114 5.96 14.35 13.73
CA GLY A 114 6.57 15.67 13.61
C GLY A 114 8.07 15.72 13.90
N ASN A 115 8.63 14.69 14.56
CA ASN A 115 10.06 14.57 14.80
C ASN A 115 10.73 14.00 13.54
N VAL A 116 11.22 14.92 12.70
CA VAL A 116 11.90 14.59 11.45
C VAL A 116 13.41 14.52 11.69
N HIS A 117 14.03 13.43 11.24
CA HIS A 117 15.47 13.24 11.27
C HIS A 117 15.96 12.72 9.93
N PHE A 118 16.92 13.43 9.34
CA PHE A 118 17.57 13.01 8.10
C PHE A 118 19.09 13.14 8.27
N SER A 119 19.81 12.04 7.98
CA SER A 119 21.27 12.05 8.00
C SER A 119 21.80 12.38 6.61
N HIS A 120 22.66 13.40 6.53
CA HIS A 120 23.34 13.76 5.28
C HIS A 120 24.58 12.90 5.01
N ASN A 121 25.02 12.07 5.97
CA ASN A 121 26.30 11.36 5.90
C ASN A 121 26.41 10.48 4.64
N GLY A 122 27.47 10.71 3.87
CA GLY A 122 27.78 9.92 2.67
C GLY A 122 26.92 10.25 1.45
N LEU A 123 26.03 11.25 1.52
CA LEU A 123 25.24 11.69 0.36
C LEU A 123 26.05 12.62 -0.54
N THR A 124 25.95 12.37 -1.84
CA THR A 124 26.63 13.18 -2.87
C THR A 124 25.67 13.84 -3.86
N ASP A 125 24.42 13.39 -3.94
CA ASP A 125 23.40 13.98 -4.83
C ASP A 125 22.55 15.01 -4.09
N CYS A 126 23.14 16.16 -3.76
CA CYS A 126 22.45 17.21 -3.01
C CYS A 126 21.28 17.81 -3.80
N ARG A 127 21.40 17.84 -5.14
CA ARG A 127 20.41 18.41 -6.05
C ARG A 127 19.15 17.56 -6.23
N SER A 128 19.14 16.32 -5.73
CA SER A 128 17.90 15.53 -5.69
C SER A 128 16.86 16.14 -4.76
N CYS A 129 17.31 16.91 -3.76
CA CYS A 129 16.45 17.54 -2.76
C CYS A 129 16.57 19.07 -2.78
N HIS A 130 17.78 19.60 -2.85
CA HIS A 130 18.01 21.04 -2.70
C HIS A 130 18.14 21.77 -4.03
N THR A 131 17.67 23.02 -4.05
CA THR A 131 17.96 23.94 -5.15
C THR A 131 19.18 24.80 -4.82
N PRO A 132 20.04 25.14 -5.79
CA PRO A 132 21.16 26.04 -5.57
C PRO A 132 20.72 27.41 -5.01
N PRO A 133 21.53 28.05 -4.14
CA PRO A 133 21.30 29.43 -3.71
C PRO A 133 21.29 30.39 -4.89
N ASN A 134 20.49 31.46 -4.80
CA ASN A 134 20.50 32.52 -5.81
C ASN A 134 21.60 33.55 -5.50
N ASP A 135 22.84 33.27 -5.90
CA ASP A 135 23.98 34.16 -5.74
C ASP A 135 24.94 34.15 -6.95
N ASN A 136 25.92 35.06 -6.96
CA ASN A 136 26.89 35.17 -8.06
C ASN A 136 27.89 34.01 -8.14
N ARG A 137 27.96 33.13 -7.13
CA ARG A 137 28.88 31.98 -7.09
C ARG A 137 28.24 30.73 -7.71
N HIS A 138 26.92 30.58 -7.62
CA HIS A 138 26.15 29.44 -8.12
C HIS A 138 25.37 29.77 -9.41
N GLN A 139 26.09 30.29 -10.41
CA GLN A 139 25.50 30.63 -11.70
C GLN A 139 25.40 29.40 -12.63
N PRO A 140 24.30 29.22 -13.40
CA PRO A 140 24.14 28.08 -14.29
C PRO A 140 25.21 28.01 -15.41
N PRO A 141 25.67 26.79 -15.79
CA PRO A 141 25.27 25.49 -15.25
C PRO A 141 25.98 25.17 -13.92
N VAL A 142 25.19 24.82 -12.90
CA VAL A 142 25.71 24.43 -11.58
C VAL A 142 25.94 22.92 -11.55
N ALA A 143 27.17 22.50 -11.26
CA ALA A 143 27.53 21.09 -11.07
C ALA A 143 26.88 20.51 -9.80
N GLN A 144 27.13 19.23 -9.49
CA GLN A 144 26.72 18.69 -8.20
C GLN A 144 27.49 19.35 -7.06
N CYS A 145 26.78 19.70 -5.98
CA CYS A 145 27.36 20.41 -4.85
C CYS A 145 28.50 19.63 -4.21
N SER A 146 28.41 18.29 -4.20
CA SER A 146 29.44 17.39 -3.68
C SER A 146 30.79 17.44 -4.38
N ASN A 147 30.88 18.12 -5.53
CA ASN A 147 32.16 18.38 -6.19
C ASN A 147 32.99 19.46 -5.47
N CYS A 148 32.33 20.32 -4.69
CA CYS A 148 32.96 21.47 -4.02
C CYS A 148 32.69 21.49 -2.50
N HIS A 149 31.52 21.00 -2.07
CA HIS A 149 31.06 20.99 -0.68
C HIS A 149 30.97 19.56 -0.14
N ASP A 150 31.15 19.40 1.16
CA ASP A 150 30.77 18.19 1.88
C ASP A 150 29.72 18.52 2.96
N THR A 151 29.29 17.49 3.70
CA THR A 151 28.21 17.62 4.70
C THR A 151 28.67 18.19 6.04
N ASN A 152 29.98 18.42 6.20
CA ASN A 152 30.58 19.01 7.40
C ASN A 152 31.04 20.46 7.20
N ASN A 153 31.24 20.91 5.95
CA ASN A 153 31.79 22.23 5.61
C ASN A 153 30.88 23.00 4.61
N TRP A 154 29.58 23.06 4.89
CA TRP A 154 28.59 23.65 3.97
C TRP A 154 28.60 25.20 3.93
N ASP A 155 29.21 25.86 4.93
CA ASP A 155 29.25 27.32 5.06
C ASP A 155 30.50 28.00 4.44
N ASP A 156 31.43 27.23 3.87
CA ASP A 156 32.65 27.72 3.19
C ASP A 156 32.41 28.01 1.69
#